data_AF-A0A6N2EFH4-F1
#
_entry.id   AF-A0A6N2EFH4-F1
#
_cell.length_a   1.000
_cell.length_b   1.000
_cell.length_c   1.000
_cell.angle_alpha   90.00
_cell.angle_beta   90.00
_cell.angle_gamma   90.00
#
_symmetry.space_group_name_H-M   'P 1'
#
loop_
_entity.id
_entity.type
_entity.pdbx_description
1 polymer ?
#
loop_
_entity_poly.entity_id
_entity_poly.type
_entity_poly.pdbx_seq_one_letter_code
_entity_poly.pdbx_strand_id
1 'polypeptide(L)'
;MPELPEVENTVNDLREAGITGSRITAVTVTWSRTVGGDSDAFCSQLHGRKLQTVTRRGKFIVLIFDGDLVGLLHLRMSGRLSIEASETLSGAYDRVTLALDSGKTDSGTPESGRELRFHDPRKFGRFLLYSSADADQVLSRLGVEPLDRKAFSLEVLSRQLKGRRRRIKPLLLDQRVVAGLGNIYADESLWEAGIHPARSAASLQQGEIGALVAAIPRVLERALAAGGTSLGKGQSNYRLPSGRSSKGQNGLQVYGRAGAACSQCGGSIARSMLAQRSTHYCPRCQPEARIRGVLLDMDGTMIETERILIGSFQQAAAEWGLHLAYEDLLATIGKTAEVSREILREMLGEVVSFERCSKRAEELAMEAIALQGIARRPGLDEFLDELNRQGIPHAVATSTHRREAEYMLTQAGIRDRFSTVVCGDEVSNGKPAPEIYQRAAAQLGLEARDCLAIEDSEPGIRAAAAAGAHAVLIPDLVQPSSRARFVAARVCATLAEVTALLREGALLYTP
;
A
#
# COMPACT_ATOMS: atom_id res chain seq x y z
N MET A 1 -15.20 -14.21 13.71
CA MET A 1 -15.91 -13.02 13.20
C MET A 1 -16.29 -13.33 11.78
N PRO A 2 -17.58 -13.48 11.46
CA PRO A 2 -18.01 -13.60 10.08
C PRO A 2 -17.49 -12.44 9.21
N GLU A 3 -16.81 -12.77 8.13
CA GLU A 3 -16.43 -11.84 7.06
C GLU A 3 -17.32 -12.13 5.84
N LEU A 4 -17.01 -11.55 4.67
CA LEU A 4 -17.85 -11.70 3.48
C LEU A 4 -18.21 -13.16 3.16
N PRO A 5 -17.27 -14.12 3.11
CA PRO A 5 -17.59 -15.50 2.74
C PRO A 5 -18.58 -16.16 3.70
N GLU A 6 -18.43 -15.95 5.01
CA GLU A 6 -19.37 -16.49 6.00
C GLU A 6 -20.74 -15.83 5.89
N VAL A 7 -20.81 -14.53 5.63
CA VAL A 7 -22.10 -13.84 5.47
C VAL A 7 -22.80 -14.30 4.20
N GLU A 8 -22.09 -14.42 3.08
CA GLU A 8 -22.66 -14.90 1.81
C GLU A 8 -23.14 -16.34 1.92
N ASN A 9 -22.35 -17.24 2.52
CA ASN A 9 -22.78 -18.62 2.75
C ASN A 9 -24.00 -18.71 3.67
N THR A 10 -24.09 -17.82 4.68
CA THR A 10 -25.31 -17.69 5.50
C THR A 10 -26.51 -17.30 4.64
N VAL A 11 -26.37 -16.30 3.76
CA VAL A 11 -27.45 -15.85 2.87
C VAL A 11 -27.87 -16.94 1.88
N ASN A 12 -26.92 -17.66 1.29
CA ASN A 12 -27.21 -18.76 0.37
C ASN A 12 -27.95 -19.89 1.07
N ASP A 13 -27.52 -20.27 2.28
CA ASP A 13 -28.18 -21.31 3.06
C ASP A 13 -29.60 -20.90 3.50
N LEU A 14 -29.84 -19.63 3.83
CA LEU A 14 -31.19 -19.12 4.09
C LEU A 14 -32.09 -19.21 2.85
N ARG A 15 -31.56 -18.86 1.65
CA ARG A 15 -32.30 -18.97 0.39
C ARG A 15 -32.63 -20.43 0.06
N GLU A 16 -31.64 -21.31 0.19
CA GLU A 16 -31.81 -22.76 -0.03
C GLU A 16 -32.83 -23.38 0.93
N ALA A 17 -32.88 -22.90 2.18
CA ALA A 17 -33.87 -23.34 3.15
C ALA A 17 -35.32 -22.87 2.84
N GLY A 18 -35.53 -22.06 1.79
CA GLY A 18 -36.87 -21.69 1.34
C GLY A 18 -37.65 -20.87 2.38
N ILE A 19 -36.97 -19.95 3.09
CA ILE A 19 -37.66 -18.99 3.98
C ILE A 19 -38.24 -17.79 3.21
N THR A 20 -37.76 -17.58 1.98
CA THR A 20 -38.30 -16.55 1.09
C THR A 20 -39.75 -16.88 0.73
N GLY A 21 -40.63 -15.91 0.88
CA GLY A 21 -42.07 -16.06 0.67
C GLY A 21 -42.86 -16.31 1.96
N SER A 22 -42.20 -16.70 3.04
CA SER A 22 -42.87 -16.86 4.34
C SER A 22 -43.30 -15.52 4.94
N ARG A 23 -44.43 -15.54 5.64
CA ARG A 23 -44.93 -14.44 6.46
C ARG A 23 -44.43 -14.57 7.88
N ILE A 24 -44.04 -13.45 8.48
CA ILE A 24 -43.68 -13.38 9.90
C ILE A 24 -44.96 -13.43 10.73
N THR A 25 -45.17 -14.49 11.49
CA THR A 25 -46.35 -14.68 12.34
C THR A 25 -46.13 -14.17 13.76
N ALA A 26 -44.90 -14.18 14.25
CA ALA A 26 -44.52 -13.62 15.54
C ALA A 26 -43.07 -13.15 15.54
N VAL A 27 -42.77 -12.16 16.38
CA VAL A 27 -41.42 -11.65 16.61
C VAL A 27 -41.17 -11.61 18.11
N THR A 28 -40.02 -12.11 18.54
CA THR A 28 -39.59 -12.04 19.93
C THR A 28 -38.22 -11.40 20.02
N VAL A 29 -38.07 -10.41 20.88
CA VAL A 29 -36.79 -9.74 21.17
C VAL A 29 -36.47 -9.93 22.65
N THR A 30 -35.39 -10.66 22.96
CA THR A 30 -34.96 -10.91 24.35
C THR A 30 -33.86 -9.94 24.80
N TRP A 31 -33.28 -9.18 23.87
CA TRP A 31 -32.27 -8.18 24.15
C TRP A 31 -32.45 -6.94 23.27
N SER A 32 -33.11 -5.93 23.82
CA SER A 32 -33.52 -4.71 23.10
C SER A 32 -32.37 -3.98 22.39
N ARG A 33 -31.16 -3.94 22.99
CA ARG A 33 -29.99 -3.27 22.37
C ARG A 33 -29.45 -3.96 21.10
N THR A 34 -29.97 -5.13 20.73
CA THR A 34 -29.69 -5.75 19.43
C THR A 34 -30.44 -5.04 18.30
N VAL A 35 -31.65 -4.55 18.58
CA VAL A 35 -32.51 -3.91 17.58
C VAL A 35 -32.38 -2.39 17.63
N GLY A 36 -32.85 -1.72 16.58
CA GLY A 36 -32.89 -0.26 16.50
C GLY A 36 -34.19 0.26 17.08
N GLY A 37 -34.11 1.33 17.89
CA GLY A 37 -35.29 1.93 18.51
C GLY A 37 -35.92 1.07 19.60
N ASP A 38 -37.23 1.19 19.75
CA ASP A 38 -38.01 0.44 20.71
C ASP A 38 -38.31 -1.00 20.22
N SER A 39 -38.30 -1.97 21.14
CA SER A 39 -38.47 -3.40 20.78
C SER A 39 -39.90 -3.73 20.35
N ASP A 40 -40.91 -3.10 20.95
CA ASP A 40 -42.31 -3.33 20.58
C ASP A 40 -42.61 -2.72 19.20
N ALA A 41 -42.03 -1.56 18.91
CA ALA A 41 -42.06 -0.95 17.59
C ALA A 41 -41.38 -1.83 16.52
N PHE A 42 -40.22 -2.42 16.84
CA PHE A 42 -39.54 -3.37 15.95
C PHE A 42 -40.40 -4.61 15.66
N CYS A 43 -40.97 -5.22 16.70
CA CYS A 43 -41.87 -6.37 16.57
C CYS A 43 -43.11 -6.05 15.73
N SER A 44 -43.74 -4.90 15.99
CA SER A 44 -44.96 -4.46 15.30
C SER A 44 -44.72 -4.20 13.80
N GLN A 45 -43.57 -3.63 13.43
CA GLN A 45 -43.25 -3.36 12.03
C GLN A 45 -43.06 -4.64 11.20
N LEU A 46 -42.53 -5.70 11.82
CA LEU A 46 -42.25 -6.98 11.16
C LEU A 46 -43.43 -7.95 11.19
N HIS A 47 -44.31 -7.87 12.20
CA HIS A 47 -45.46 -8.76 12.31
C HIS A 47 -46.34 -8.68 11.05
N GLY A 48 -46.69 -9.85 10.50
CA GLY A 48 -47.50 -9.96 9.29
C GLY A 48 -46.76 -9.66 7.98
N ARG A 49 -45.50 -9.22 8.00
CA ARG A 49 -44.71 -8.94 6.79
C ARG A 49 -44.28 -10.21 6.09
N LYS A 50 -44.25 -10.18 4.76
CA LYS A 50 -43.75 -11.26 3.91
C LYS A 50 -42.28 -11.01 3.57
N LEU A 51 -41.41 -11.98 3.85
CA LEU A 51 -40.00 -11.92 3.44
C LEU A 51 -39.91 -12.15 1.93
N GLN A 52 -39.58 -11.12 1.16
CA GLN A 52 -39.52 -11.18 -0.31
C GLN A 52 -38.21 -11.78 -0.82
N THR A 53 -37.09 -11.46 -0.17
CA THR A 53 -35.78 -12.04 -0.50
C THR A 53 -34.77 -11.76 0.59
N VAL A 54 -33.66 -12.50 0.58
CA VAL A 54 -32.49 -12.26 1.41
C VAL A 54 -31.31 -11.99 0.48
N THR A 55 -30.52 -10.95 0.72
CA THR A 55 -29.30 -10.62 -0.03
C THR A 55 -28.16 -10.26 0.92
N ARG A 56 -26.99 -9.90 0.36
CA ARG A 56 -25.81 -9.47 1.11
C ARG A 56 -25.27 -8.16 0.55
N ARG A 57 -24.81 -7.28 1.44
CA ARG A 57 -23.89 -6.19 1.09
C ARG A 57 -22.78 -6.09 2.13
N GLY A 58 -21.52 -6.20 1.71
CA GLY A 58 -20.36 -6.28 2.59
C GLY A 58 -20.52 -7.41 3.60
N LYS A 59 -20.64 -7.05 4.88
CA LYS A 59 -20.88 -7.98 6.01
C LYS A 59 -22.32 -7.89 6.57
N PHE A 60 -23.21 -7.23 5.85
CA PHE A 60 -24.64 -7.17 6.18
C PHE A 60 -25.40 -8.26 5.45
N ILE A 61 -26.27 -8.93 6.19
CA ILE A 61 -27.38 -9.73 5.67
C ILE A 61 -28.56 -8.76 5.50
N VAL A 62 -29.13 -8.72 4.31
CA VAL A 62 -30.19 -7.78 3.94
C VAL A 62 -31.46 -8.59 3.73
N LEU A 63 -32.44 -8.43 4.62
CA LEU A 63 -33.75 -9.05 4.51
C LEU A 63 -34.73 -8.04 3.93
N ILE A 64 -35.31 -8.33 2.77
CA ILE A 64 -36.25 -7.43 2.09
C ILE A 64 -37.66 -7.94 2.33
N PHE A 65 -38.52 -7.11 2.89
CA PHE A 65 -39.91 -7.42 3.19
C PHE A 65 -40.87 -6.64 2.29
N ASP A 66 -42.14 -7.04 2.26
CA ASP A 66 -43.18 -6.28 1.59
C ASP A 66 -43.53 -4.96 2.30
N GLY A 67 -43.96 -3.96 1.52
CA GLY A 67 -44.36 -2.65 2.04
C GLY A 67 -43.18 -1.75 2.46
N ASP A 68 -42.14 -1.68 1.61
CA ASP A 68 -40.97 -0.79 1.76
C ASP A 68 -40.23 -0.93 3.10
N LEU A 69 -39.96 -2.18 3.50
CA LEU A 69 -39.26 -2.48 4.74
C LEU A 69 -38.04 -3.36 4.48
N VAL A 70 -36.88 -2.88 4.90
CA VAL A 70 -35.59 -3.57 4.76
C VAL A 70 -34.95 -3.75 6.12
N GLY A 71 -34.61 -5.01 6.43
CA GLY A 71 -33.87 -5.39 7.62
C GLY A 71 -32.38 -5.55 7.34
N LEU A 72 -31.54 -4.74 7.98
CA LEU A 72 -30.09 -4.86 7.94
C LEU A 72 -29.57 -5.57 9.19
N LEU A 73 -29.09 -6.80 9.02
CA LEU A 73 -28.52 -7.63 10.09
C LEU A 73 -26.99 -7.71 9.94
N HIS A 74 -26.26 -7.40 11.00
CA HIS A 74 -24.81 -7.54 11.05
C HIS A 74 -24.39 -8.49 12.19
N LEU A 75 -23.82 -9.64 11.84
CA LEU A 75 -23.44 -10.71 12.80
C LEU A 75 -22.31 -10.33 13.77
N ARG A 76 -21.46 -9.39 13.36
CA ARG A 76 -20.28 -8.92 14.14
C ARG A 76 -19.36 -10.09 14.49
N MET A 77 -19.05 -10.34 15.76
CA MET A 77 -17.99 -11.27 16.14
C MET A 77 -18.50 -12.71 16.35
N SER A 78 -19.67 -12.84 16.98
CA SER A 78 -20.23 -14.10 17.50
C SER A 78 -21.70 -14.33 17.12
N GLY A 79 -22.30 -13.40 16.39
CA GLY A 79 -23.65 -13.58 15.87
C GLY A 79 -23.71 -14.72 14.87
N ARG A 80 -24.80 -15.48 14.91
CA ARG A 80 -25.15 -16.49 13.92
C ARG A 80 -26.67 -16.50 13.73
N LEU A 81 -27.09 -16.97 12.56
CA LEU A 81 -28.49 -17.31 12.29
C LEU A 81 -28.65 -18.83 12.34
N SER A 82 -29.81 -19.29 12.79
CA SER A 82 -30.25 -20.68 12.63
C SER A 82 -31.73 -20.74 12.25
N ILE A 83 -32.10 -21.81 11.55
CA ILE A 83 -33.49 -22.15 11.27
C ILE A 83 -33.83 -23.35 12.16
N GLU A 84 -34.78 -23.17 13.07
CA GLU A 84 -35.19 -24.20 14.03
C GLU A 84 -36.68 -24.49 13.87
N ALA A 85 -37.12 -25.68 14.29
CA ALA A 85 -38.55 -25.94 14.47
C ALA A 85 -39.08 -25.10 15.65
N SER A 86 -40.30 -24.57 15.55
CA SER A 86 -40.93 -23.74 16.59
C SER A 86 -41.04 -24.43 17.95
N GLU A 87 -41.05 -25.76 17.99
CA GLU A 87 -41.09 -26.55 19.23
C GLU A 87 -39.73 -26.61 19.95
N THR A 88 -38.65 -26.20 19.28
CA THR A 88 -37.31 -26.18 19.86
C THR A 88 -37.24 -25.13 20.96
N LEU A 89 -36.76 -25.46 22.15
CA LEU A 89 -36.64 -24.48 23.23
C LEU A 89 -35.70 -23.32 22.85
N SER A 90 -36.09 -22.09 23.18
CA SER A 90 -35.25 -20.90 22.98
C SER A 90 -33.99 -20.97 23.85
N GLY A 91 -32.83 -20.73 23.23
CA GLY A 91 -31.56 -20.68 23.93
C GLY A 91 -31.34 -19.35 24.67
N ALA A 92 -30.53 -19.37 25.74
CA ALA A 92 -30.19 -18.17 26.54
C ALA A 92 -29.51 -17.02 25.75
N TYR A 93 -29.08 -17.31 24.52
CA TYR A 93 -28.37 -16.39 23.64
C TYR A 93 -29.16 -16.00 22.38
N ASP A 94 -30.38 -16.50 22.22
CA ASP A 94 -31.28 -16.13 21.12
C ASP A 94 -31.83 -14.73 21.42
N ARG A 95 -31.45 -13.76 20.57
CA ARG A 95 -31.70 -12.32 20.80
C ARG A 95 -32.93 -11.82 20.06
N VAL A 96 -33.13 -12.32 18.85
CA VAL A 96 -34.29 -12.03 18.01
C VAL A 96 -34.76 -13.34 17.39
N THR A 97 -36.05 -13.63 17.47
CA THR A 97 -36.68 -14.79 16.85
C THR A 97 -37.80 -14.31 15.95
N LEU A 98 -37.81 -14.76 14.70
CA LEU A 98 -38.89 -14.53 13.74
C LEU A 98 -39.60 -15.87 13.48
N ALA A 99 -40.84 -16.01 13.94
CA ALA A 99 -41.67 -17.16 13.59
C ALA A 99 -42.20 -16.97 12.16
N LEU A 100 -42.02 -18.01 11.33
CA LEU A 100 -42.38 -18.03 9.92
C LEU A 100 -43.58 -18.95 9.74
N ASP A 101 -44.53 -18.56 8.90
CA ASP A 101 -45.58 -19.48 8.48
C ASP A 101 -45.00 -20.68 7.72
N SER A 102 -45.53 -21.86 8.01
CA SER A 102 -45.34 -23.03 7.17
C SER A 102 -46.00 -22.73 5.84
N GLY A 103 -45.24 -22.67 4.75
CA GLY A 103 -45.83 -22.58 3.41
C GLY A 103 -46.82 -23.72 3.19
N LYS A 104 -47.81 -23.53 2.32
CA LYS A 104 -48.70 -24.64 1.91
C LYS A 104 -47.87 -25.64 1.11
N THR A 105 -47.73 -26.87 1.61
CA THR A 105 -47.25 -28.01 0.82
C THR A 105 -48.44 -28.65 0.11
N ASP A 106 -48.21 -29.24 -1.06
CA ASP A 106 -49.23 -29.98 -1.84
C ASP A 106 -49.80 -31.20 -1.09
N SER A 107 -49.21 -31.59 0.06
CA SER A 107 -49.58 -32.76 0.84
C SER A 107 -50.60 -32.50 1.96
N GLY A 108 -51.04 -31.26 2.20
CA GLY A 108 -52.14 -30.95 3.15
C GLY A 108 -51.86 -31.24 4.63
N THR A 109 -50.69 -31.77 4.98
CA THR A 109 -50.22 -31.96 6.35
C THR A 109 -49.61 -30.66 6.88
N PRO A 110 -50.03 -30.15 8.06
CA PRO A 110 -49.40 -28.98 8.68
C PRO A 110 -47.93 -29.30 8.96
N GLU A 111 -47.02 -28.56 8.34
CA GLU A 111 -45.60 -28.62 8.70
C GLU A 111 -45.43 -27.95 10.08
N SER A 112 -44.56 -28.49 10.93
CA SER A 112 -44.15 -27.80 12.16
C SER A 112 -43.65 -26.39 11.80
N GLY A 113 -44.12 -25.36 12.53
CA GLY A 113 -43.68 -23.98 12.30
C GLY A 113 -42.15 -23.85 12.30
N ARG A 114 -41.62 -22.92 11.51
CA ARG A 114 -40.18 -22.66 11.40
C ARG A 114 -39.84 -21.32 12.03
N GLU A 115 -38.69 -21.24 12.67
CA GLU A 115 -38.21 -20.00 13.29
C GLU A 115 -36.83 -19.63 12.76
N LEU A 116 -36.66 -18.39 12.34
CA LEU A 116 -35.35 -17.80 12.10
C LEU A 116 -34.86 -17.14 13.39
N ARG A 117 -33.79 -17.69 13.98
CA ARG A 117 -33.23 -17.23 15.25
C ARG A 117 -31.91 -16.52 15.05
N PHE A 118 -31.78 -15.32 15.61
CA PHE A 118 -30.52 -14.60 15.71
C PHE A 118 -29.89 -14.80 17.09
N HIS A 119 -28.86 -15.65 17.11
CA HIS A 119 -28.13 -16.02 18.31
C HIS A 119 -26.84 -15.20 18.43
N ASP A 120 -26.66 -14.45 19.51
CA ASP A 120 -25.44 -13.67 19.77
C ASP A 120 -25.05 -13.62 21.26
N PRO A 121 -24.06 -14.44 21.68
CA PRO A 121 -23.60 -14.47 23.06
C PRO A 121 -22.97 -13.15 23.51
N ARG A 122 -22.24 -12.45 22.63
CA ARG A 122 -21.52 -11.20 22.99
C ARG A 122 -22.34 -9.94 22.82
N LYS A 123 -23.57 -10.03 22.29
CA LYS A 123 -24.53 -8.92 22.15
C LYS A 123 -23.98 -7.75 21.31
N PHE A 124 -23.09 -8.04 20.36
CA PHE A 124 -22.49 -7.05 19.47
C PHE A 124 -23.25 -6.91 18.16
N GLY A 125 -23.89 -7.97 17.69
CA GLY A 125 -24.66 -7.92 16.45
C GLY A 125 -25.84 -6.97 16.54
N ARG A 126 -26.28 -6.51 15.37
CA ARG A 126 -27.35 -5.52 15.24
C ARG A 126 -28.33 -5.96 14.17
N PHE A 127 -29.61 -5.75 14.42
CA PHE A 127 -30.69 -5.96 13.45
C PHE A 127 -31.56 -4.71 13.40
N LEU A 128 -31.42 -3.91 12.35
CA LEU A 128 -32.04 -2.61 12.22
C LEU A 128 -33.02 -2.61 11.04
N LEU A 129 -34.16 -1.94 11.19
CA LEU A 129 -35.17 -1.80 10.13
C LEU A 129 -35.09 -0.41 9.51
N TYR A 130 -35.30 -0.35 8.20
CA TYR A 130 -35.23 0.87 7.39
C TYR A 130 -36.28 0.83 6.28
N SER A 131 -36.59 2.01 5.72
CA SER A 131 -37.14 2.08 4.35
C SER A 131 -36.08 1.61 3.33
N SER A 132 -36.49 1.30 2.10
CA SER A 132 -35.51 0.93 1.05
C SER A 132 -34.52 2.06 0.79
N ALA A 133 -35.00 3.32 0.75
CA ALA A 133 -34.16 4.49 0.52
C ALA A 133 -33.12 4.71 1.63
N ASP A 134 -33.51 4.53 2.90
CA ASP A 134 -32.59 4.68 4.03
C ASP A 134 -31.58 3.53 4.12
N ALA A 135 -32.00 2.31 3.79
CA ALA A 135 -31.10 1.17 3.70
C ALA A 135 -30.00 1.42 2.64
N ASP A 136 -30.38 1.94 1.47
CA ASP A 136 -29.44 2.30 0.42
C ASP A 136 -28.47 3.40 0.86
N GLN A 137 -28.91 4.39 1.64
CA GLN A 137 -28.03 5.40 2.21
C GLN A 137 -27.01 4.82 3.20
N VAL A 138 -27.39 3.81 4.00
CA VAL A 138 -26.47 3.12 4.91
C VAL A 138 -25.46 2.29 4.12
N LEU A 139 -25.94 1.52 3.14
CA LEU A 139 -25.15 0.57 2.36
C LEU A 139 -24.23 1.23 1.32
N SER A 140 -24.62 2.39 0.77
CA SER A 140 -23.81 3.17 -0.19
C SER A 140 -22.53 3.75 0.41
N ARG A 141 -22.45 3.86 1.75
CA ARG A 141 -21.21 4.26 2.45
C ARG A 141 -20.13 3.18 2.42
N LEU A 142 -20.49 1.94 2.10
CA LEU A 142 -19.53 0.84 1.98
C LEU A 142 -18.75 0.95 0.67
N GLY A 143 -17.49 0.54 0.71
CA GLY A 143 -16.63 0.45 -0.46
C GLY A 143 -17.11 -0.59 -1.46
N VAL A 144 -16.36 -0.73 -2.54
CA VAL A 144 -16.68 -1.65 -3.65
C VAL A 144 -16.82 -3.11 -3.16
N GLU A 145 -17.74 -3.86 -3.77
CA GLU A 145 -17.89 -5.30 -3.57
C GLU A 145 -16.73 -6.04 -4.24
N PRO A 146 -15.88 -6.78 -3.51
CA PRO A 146 -14.69 -7.40 -4.09
C PRO A 146 -14.99 -8.56 -5.05
N LEU A 147 -16.18 -9.17 -4.97
CA LEU A 147 -16.58 -10.26 -5.88
C LEU A 147 -17.25 -9.78 -7.16
N ASP A 148 -17.61 -8.49 -7.26
CA ASP A 148 -18.04 -7.91 -8.52
C ASP A 148 -16.80 -7.61 -9.37
N ARG A 149 -16.43 -8.54 -10.25
CA ARG A 149 -15.24 -8.41 -11.10
C ARG A 149 -15.28 -7.23 -12.07
N LYS A 150 -16.47 -6.68 -12.36
CA LYS A 150 -16.61 -5.49 -13.21
C LYS A 150 -16.36 -4.22 -12.40
N ALA A 151 -16.88 -4.15 -11.17
CA ALA A 151 -16.72 -3.00 -10.30
C ALA A 151 -15.37 -2.98 -9.56
N PHE A 152 -14.85 -4.14 -9.17
CA PHE A 152 -13.59 -4.27 -8.43
C PHE A 152 -12.41 -4.39 -9.40
N SER A 153 -11.90 -3.23 -9.83
CA SER A 153 -10.84 -3.12 -10.82
C SER A 153 -9.56 -2.45 -10.26
N LEU A 154 -8.47 -2.60 -11.01
CA LEU A 154 -7.20 -1.91 -10.77
C LEU A 154 -7.41 -0.39 -10.64
N GLU A 155 -8.19 0.19 -11.54
CA GLU A 155 -8.47 1.63 -11.53
C GLU A 155 -9.20 2.05 -10.25
N VAL A 156 -10.23 1.31 -9.84
CA VAL A 156 -11.02 1.62 -8.63
C VAL A 156 -10.17 1.49 -7.37
N LEU A 157 -9.43 0.40 -7.22
CA LEU A 157 -8.58 0.22 -6.04
C LEU A 157 -7.43 1.24 -6.02
N SER A 158 -6.80 1.53 -7.16
CA SER A 158 -5.75 2.55 -7.24
C SER A 158 -6.27 3.92 -6.80
N ARG A 159 -7.48 4.31 -7.24
CA ARG A 159 -8.13 5.55 -6.83
C ARG A 159 -8.41 5.59 -5.33
N GLN A 160 -8.87 4.48 -4.76
CA GLN A 160 -9.13 4.36 -3.32
C GLN A 160 -7.86 4.43 -2.46
N LEU A 161 -6.71 3.97 -3.00
CA LEU A 161 -5.42 3.98 -2.30
C LEU A 161 -4.59 5.25 -2.55
N LYS A 162 -4.87 5.98 -3.65
CA LYS A 162 -4.11 7.17 -4.05
C LYS A 162 -3.98 8.19 -2.92
N GLY A 163 -2.75 8.61 -2.64
CA GLY A 163 -2.43 9.61 -1.61
C GLY A 163 -2.59 9.12 -0.16
N ARG A 164 -2.98 7.86 0.08
CA ARG A 164 -3.15 7.34 1.44
C ARG A 164 -1.82 6.79 1.97
N ARG A 165 -1.26 7.48 2.97
CA ARG A 165 -0.02 7.08 3.67
C ARG A 165 -0.20 5.99 4.74
N ARG A 166 -1.45 5.59 5.03
CA ARG A 166 -1.74 4.50 5.98
C ARG A 166 -1.21 3.16 5.46
N ARG A 167 -0.86 2.26 6.39
CA ARG A 167 -0.45 0.88 6.09
C ARG A 167 -1.56 0.15 5.33
N ILE A 168 -1.18 -0.71 4.38
CA ILE A 168 -2.11 -1.36 3.46
C ILE A 168 -3.11 -2.27 4.16
N LYS A 169 -2.68 -3.09 5.14
CA LYS A 169 -3.63 -3.98 5.84
C LYS A 169 -4.74 -3.20 6.55
N PRO A 170 -4.47 -2.20 7.42
CA PRO A 170 -5.52 -1.38 8.00
C PRO A 170 -6.45 -0.72 6.98
N LEU A 171 -5.95 -0.32 5.81
CA LEU A 171 -6.79 0.24 4.74
C LEU A 171 -7.72 -0.78 4.13
N LEU A 172 -7.26 -2.01 3.90
CA LEU A 172 -8.09 -3.10 3.41
C LEU A 172 -9.17 -3.52 4.42
N LEU A 173 -8.97 -3.26 5.72
CA LEU A 173 -9.97 -3.48 6.77
C LEU A 173 -11.02 -2.34 6.86
N ASP A 174 -10.74 -1.17 6.31
CA ASP A 174 -11.68 -0.04 6.26
C ASP A 174 -12.80 -0.38 5.27
N GLN A 175 -14.01 -0.60 5.80
CA GLN A 175 -15.16 -1.05 5.00
C GLN A 175 -15.60 -0.02 3.94
N ARG A 176 -15.05 1.20 3.95
CA ARG A 176 -15.25 2.22 2.90
C ARG A 176 -14.31 2.03 1.70
N VAL A 177 -13.25 1.23 1.85
CA VAL A 177 -12.28 0.93 0.79
C VAL A 177 -12.73 -0.31 0.04
N VAL A 178 -12.76 -1.46 0.73
CA VAL A 178 -13.26 -2.74 0.20
C VAL A 178 -14.27 -3.27 1.21
N ALA A 179 -15.52 -3.46 0.77
CA ALA A 179 -16.56 -3.99 1.64
C ALA A 179 -16.34 -5.48 1.88
N GLY A 180 -16.64 -5.94 3.10
CA GLY A 180 -16.70 -7.38 3.37
C GLY A 180 -15.36 -8.02 3.77
N LEU A 181 -14.24 -7.40 3.47
CA LEU A 181 -12.93 -7.92 3.87
C LEU A 181 -12.70 -7.73 5.38
N GLY A 182 -12.21 -8.75 6.07
CA GLY A 182 -11.82 -8.67 7.47
C GLY A 182 -10.40 -9.19 7.70
N ASN A 183 -10.10 -9.59 8.94
CA ASN A 183 -8.74 -9.83 9.37
C ASN A 183 -8.15 -11.10 8.75
N ILE A 184 -8.97 -12.12 8.53
CA ILE A 184 -8.54 -13.39 7.93
C ILE A 184 -8.20 -13.14 6.47
N TYR A 185 -9.17 -12.68 5.70
CA TYR A 185 -9.02 -12.61 4.25
C TYR A 185 -8.11 -11.46 3.81
N ALA A 186 -7.90 -10.42 4.65
CA ALA A 186 -6.86 -9.43 4.40
C ALA A 186 -5.44 -10.04 4.50
N ASP A 187 -5.15 -10.85 5.51
CA ASP A 187 -3.85 -11.52 5.66
C ASP A 187 -3.59 -12.46 4.46
N GLU A 188 -4.57 -13.29 4.13
CA GLU A 188 -4.50 -14.24 3.02
C GLU A 188 -4.33 -13.54 1.66
N SER A 189 -5.05 -12.44 1.42
CA SER A 189 -4.96 -11.68 0.17
C SER A 189 -3.62 -10.97 0.01
N LEU A 190 -3.08 -10.41 1.11
CA LEU A 190 -1.76 -9.78 1.10
C LEU A 190 -0.65 -10.79 0.89
N TRP A 191 -0.79 -12.00 1.45
CA TRP A 191 0.14 -13.09 1.20
C TRP A 191 0.11 -13.56 -0.24
N GLU A 192 -1.07 -13.77 -0.81
CA GLU A 192 -1.18 -14.19 -2.21
C GLU A 192 -0.68 -13.11 -3.18
N ALA A 193 -0.81 -11.83 -2.82
CA ALA A 193 -0.27 -10.71 -3.60
C ALA A 193 1.24 -10.44 -3.35
N GLY A 194 1.88 -11.13 -2.40
CA GLY A 194 3.30 -10.91 -2.06
C GLY A 194 3.61 -9.57 -1.39
N ILE A 195 2.60 -8.92 -0.78
CA ILE A 195 2.75 -7.58 -0.21
C ILE A 195 2.82 -7.64 1.31
N HIS A 196 3.84 -7.01 1.88
CA HIS A 196 3.96 -6.93 3.33
C HIS A 196 2.84 -6.09 3.94
N PRO A 197 2.14 -6.59 4.99
CA PRO A 197 0.94 -5.95 5.53
C PRO A 197 1.16 -4.55 6.13
N ALA A 198 2.41 -4.24 6.51
CA ALA A 198 2.79 -2.92 7.03
C ALA A 198 3.28 -1.93 5.96
N ARG A 199 3.35 -2.31 4.67
CA ARG A 199 3.67 -1.39 3.57
C ARG A 199 2.73 -0.20 3.57
N SER A 200 3.24 1.01 3.32
CA SER A 200 2.40 2.17 3.05
C SER A 200 1.62 1.95 1.74
N ALA A 201 0.32 2.23 1.72
CA ALA A 201 -0.43 2.13 0.47
C ALA A 201 0.06 3.10 -0.62
N ALA A 202 0.62 4.25 -0.22
CA ALA A 202 1.24 5.20 -1.14
C ALA A 202 2.50 4.66 -1.82
N SER A 203 3.16 3.66 -1.22
CA SER A 203 4.35 3.02 -1.80
C SER A 203 4.03 1.91 -2.81
N LEU A 204 2.76 1.51 -2.95
CA LEU A 204 2.40 0.39 -3.82
C LEU A 204 2.44 0.80 -5.30
N GLN A 205 3.20 0.05 -6.08
CA GLN A 205 3.26 0.22 -7.53
C GLN A 205 1.99 -0.36 -8.19
N GLN A 206 1.69 0.10 -9.40
CA GLN A 206 0.49 -0.33 -10.13
C GLN A 206 0.42 -1.85 -10.32
N GLY A 207 1.55 -2.53 -10.56
CA GLY A 207 1.62 -3.99 -10.63
C GLY A 207 1.26 -4.69 -9.32
N GLU A 208 1.68 -4.14 -8.18
CA GLU A 208 1.35 -4.66 -6.84
C GLU A 208 -0.15 -4.47 -6.53
N ILE A 209 -0.72 -3.32 -6.89
CA ILE A 209 -2.17 -3.09 -6.77
C ILE A 209 -2.93 -4.07 -7.68
N GLY A 210 -2.43 -4.32 -8.89
CA GLY A 210 -3.00 -5.33 -9.80
C GLY A 210 -2.99 -6.73 -9.20
N ALA A 211 -1.88 -7.12 -8.55
CA ALA A 211 -1.78 -8.39 -7.82
C ALA A 211 -2.82 -8.48 -6.69
N LEU A 212 -3.07 -7.39 -5.94
CA LEU A 212 -4.13 -7.34 -4.92
C LEU A 212 -5.53 -7.49 -5.50
N VAL A 213 -5.84 -6.78 -6.60
CA VAL A 213 -7.14 -6.87 -7.27
C VAL A 213 -7.40 -8.30 -7.76
N ALA A 214 -6.35 -9.01 -8.17
CA ALA A 214 -6.47 -10.40 -8.59
C ALA A 214 -6.59 -11.37 -7.39
N ALA A 215 -5.83 -11.13 -6.31
CA ALA A 215 -5.75 -12.00 -5.14
C ALA A 215 -7.00 -11.96 -4.25
N ILE A 216 -7.52 -10.76 -3.95
CA ILE A 216 -8.65 -10.60 -3.02
C ILE A 216 -9.86 -11.46 -3.41
N PRO A 217 -10.35 -11.39 -4.66
CA PRO A 217 -11.54 -12.15 -5.02
C PRO A 217 -11.25 -13.66 -5.08
N ARG A 218 -10.05 -14.08 -5.52
CA ARG A 218 -9.67 -15.51 -5.53
C ARG A 218 -9.64 -16.11 -4.13
N VAL A 219 -9.08 -15.40 -3.15
CA VAL A 219 -9.09 -15.80 -1.75
C VAL A 219 -10.54 -15.94 -1.24
N LEU A 220 -11.39 -14.95 -1.53
CA LEU A 220 -12.78 -14.95 -1.10
C LEU A 220 -13.60 -16.06 -1.78
N GLU A 221 -13.41 -16.31 -3.07
CA GLU A 221 -14.07 -17.40 -3.82
C GLU A 221 -13.67 -18.78 -3.30
N ARG A 222 -12.38 -19.00 -2.99
CA ARG A 222 -11.93 -20.25 -2.37
C ARG A 222 -12.54 -20.44 -0.98
N ALA A 223 -12.64 -19.36 -0.20
CA ALA A 223 -13.28 -19.39 1.10
C ALA A 223 -14.79 -19.68 1.00
N LEU A 224 -15.49 -19.09 0.03
CA LEU A 224 -16.88 -19.40 -0.27
C LEU A 224 -17.08 -20.87 -0.61
N ALA A 225 -16.29 -21.41 -1.54
CA ALA A 225 -16.34 -22.81 -1.95
C ALA A 225 -16.05 -23.79 -0.79
N ALA A 226 -15.27 -23.36 0.21
CA ALA A 226 -14.99 -24.14 1.43
C ALA A 226 -16.11 -24.05 2.49
N GLY A 227 -17.15 -23.24 2.29
CA GLY A 227 -18.19 -22.98 3.28
C GLY A 227 -17.79 -21.95 4.35
N GLY A 228 -16.75 -21.15 4.10
CA GLY A 228 -16.19 -20.17 5.03
C GLY A 228 -15.19 -20.76 6.03
N THR A 229 -14.69 -19.92 6.94
CA THR A 229 -13.70 -20.30 7.95
C THR A 229 -14.32 -20.37 9.34
N SER A 230 -14.17 -21.52 10.01
CA SER A 230 -14.51 -21.67 11.43
C SER A 230 -13.26 -21.74 12.30
N LEU A 231 -13.05 -20.73 13.15
CA LEU A 231 -11.88 -20.63 14.02
C LEU A 231 -12.18 -21.20 15.42
N GLY A 232 -11.62 -22.38 15.74
CA GLY A 232 -11.58 -22.93 17.11
C GLY A 232 -12.13 -24.35 17.26
N LYS A 233 -12.08 -24.89 18.49
CA LYS A 233 -12.73 -26.13 18.92
C LYS A 233 -13.79 -25.76 19.98
N GLY A 234 -15.04 -25.50 19.59
CA GLY A 234 -16.09 -25.15 20.54
C GLY A 234 -17.44 -24.74 19.92
N GLN A 235 -18.44 -24.53 20.77
CA GLN A 235 -19.80 -24.12 20.37
C GLN A 235 -19.88 -22.69 19.80
N SER A 236 -18.81 -21.90 19.93
CA SER A 236 -18.69 -20.52 19.39
C SER A 236 -18.25 -20.44 17.93
N ASN A 237 -18.06 -21.59 17.26
CA ASN A 237 -17.65 -21.65 15.87
C ASN A 237 -18.75 -21.16 14.93
N TYR A 238 -18.35 -20.52 13.84
CA TYR A 238 -19.27 -20.24 12.73
C TYR A 238 -19.87 -21.54 12.20
N ARG A 239 -21.18 -21.51 11.94
CA ARG A 239 -21.99 -22.60 11.39
C ARG A 239 -23.04 -21.99 10.47
N LEU A 240 -23.47 -22.78 9.49
CA LEU A 240 -24.56 -22.38 8.60
C LEU A 240 -25.90 -22.45 9.34
N PRO A 241 -26.89 -21.64 8.93
CA PRO A 241 -28.24 -21.70 9.49
C PRO A 241 -28.89 -23.08 9.53
N SER A 242 -28.62 -23.92 8.53
CA SER A 242 -29.06 -25.32 8.41
C SER A 242 -28.35 -26.28 9.38
N GLY A 243 -27.40 -25.80 10.19
CA GLY A 243 -26.61 -26.61 11.12
C GLY A 243 -25.38 -27.27 10.50
N ARG A 244 -25.20 -27.18 9.17
CA ARG A 244 -24.01 -27.70 8.47
C ARG A 244 -22.74 -26.96 8.95
N SER A 245 -21.69 -27.73 9.21
CA SER A 245 -20.36 -27.20 9.51
C SER A 245 -19.61 -26.82 8.24
N SER A 246 -18.89 -25.71 8.25
CA SER A 246 -17.89 -25.39 7.21
C SER A 246 -16.84 -26.50 7.13
N LYS A 247 -16.16 -26.65 5.98
CA LYS A 247 -15.08 -27.66 5.82
C LYS A 247 -13.79 -27.33 6.62
N GLY A 248 -13.87 -26.43 7.61
CA GLY A 248 -12.81 -26.14 8.58
C GLY A 248 -11.73 -25.17 8.08
N GLN A 249 -10.66 -24.98 8.88
CA GLN A 249 -9.49 -24.15 8.53
C GLN A 249 -8.65 -24.71 7.35
N ASN A 250 -9.09 -25.79 6.70
CA ASN A 250 -8.41 -26.45 5.60
C ASN A 250 -8.39 -25.52 4.38
N GLY A 251 -7.37 -24.66 4.28
CA GLY A 251 -7.18 -23.77 3.15
C GLY A 251 -6.44 -22.48 3.46
N LEU A 252 -6.32 -22.08 4.74
CA LEU A 252 -5.58 -20.88 5.14
C LEU A 252 -4.07 -21.06 4.95
N GLN A 253 -3.43 -20.06 4.36
CA GLN A 253 -2.02 -20.09 3.99
C GLN A 253 -1.13 -19.42 5.05
N VAL A 254 -1.64 -18.37 5.71
CA VAL A 254 -0.90 -17.62 6.73
C VAL A 254 -1.70 -17.39 8.01
N TYR A 255 -3.00 -17.14 7.94
CA TYR A 255 -3.78 -16.73 9.10
C TYR A 255 -3.85 -17.82 10.16
N GLY A 256 -3.47 -17.49 11.40
CA GLY A 256 -3.44 -18.45 12.51
C GLY A 256 -2.35 -19.52 12.40
N ARG A 257 -1.44 -19.42 11.41
CA ARG A 257 -0.36 -20.39 11.15
C ARG A 257 1.02 -19.91 11.62
N ALA A 258 1.08 -19.01 12.59
CA ALA A 258 2.34 -18.49 13.12
C ALA A 258 3.28 -19.63 13.55
N GLY A 259 4.54 -19.58 13.10
CA GLY A 259 5.54 -20.62 13.34
C GLY A 259 5.50 -21.79 12.35
N ALA A 260 4.43 -21.97 11.59
CA ALA A 260 4.36 -23.02 10.57
C ALA A 260 5.15 -22.64 9.30
N ALA A 261 5.52 -23.64 8.50
CA ALA A 261 6.16 -23.41 7.21
C ALA A 261 5.17 -22.82 6.19
N CYS A 262 5.63 -21.81 5.45
CA CYS A 262 4.92 -21.23 4.32
C CYS A 262 4.81 -22.24 3.19
N SER A 263 3.61 -22.41 2.64
CA SER A 263 3.34 -23.32 1.52
C SER A 263 4.05 -22.94 0.21
N GLN A 264 4.50 -21.70 0.06
CA GLN A 264 5.16 -21.21 -1.15
C GLN A 264 6.69 -21.28 -1.08
N CYS A 265 7.30 -20.91 0.06
CA CYS A 265 8.77 -20.81 0.17
C CYS A 265 9.40 -21.63 1.30
N GLY A 266 8.59 -22.35 2.09
CA GLY A 266 9.04 -23.11 3.27
C GLY A 266 9.47 -22.26 4.48
N GLY A 267 9.61 -20.94 4.35
CA GLY A 267 9.96 -20.04 5.46
C GLY A 267 8.88 -19.98 6.56
N SER A 268 9.26 -19.66 7.79
CA SER A 268 8.32 -19.60 8.92
C SER A 268 7.35 -18.42 8.80
N ILE A 269 6.06 -18.67 9.04
CA ILE A 269 5.03 -17.63 9.09
C ILE A 269 5.20 -16.80 10.36
N ALA A 270 5.32 -15.49 10.19
CA ALA A 270 5.43 -14.54 11.29
C ALA A 270 4.04 -14.08 11.76
N ARG A 271 3.98 -13.64 13.02
CA ARG A 271 2.83 -12.96 13.60
C ARG A 271 3.25 -11.63 14.18
N SER A 272 2.52 -10.57 13.85
CA SER A 272 2.68 -9.24 14.44
C SER A 272 1.31 -8.66 14.82
N MET A 273 1.30 -7.45 15.35
CA MET A 273 0.09 -6.69 15.63
C MET A 273 0.11 -5.39 14.81
N LEU A 274 -0.92 -5.16 14.00
CA LEU A 274 -1.11 -3.93 13.24
C LEU A 274 -2.48 -3.35 13.55
N ALA A 275 -2.53 -2.08 13.99
CA ALA A 275 -3.77 -1.40 14.36
C ALA A 275 -4.67 -2.24 15.31
N GLN A 276 -4.07 -2.82 16.36
CA GLN A 276 -4.76 -3.69 17.35
C GLN A 276 -5.38 -4.97 16.75
N ARG A 277 -4.89 -5.42 15.58
CA ARG A 277 -5.30 -6.67 14.94
C ARG A 277 -4.11 -7.59 14.75
N SER A 278 -4.30 -8.88 15.05
CA SER A 278 -3.29 -9.90 14.75
C SER A 278 -3.07 -9.97 13.25
N THR A 279 -1.81 -10.02 12.84
CA THR A 279 -1.39 -10.04 11.45
C THR A 279 -0.44 -11.19 11.21
N HIS A 280 -0.74 -12.00 10.21
CA HIS A 280 0.06 -13.16 9.83
C HIS A 280 0.55 -12.96 8.40
N TYR A 281 1.83 -13.22 8.18
CA TYR A 281 2.47 -13.02 6.89
C TYR A 281 3.73 -13.88 6.80
N CYS A 282 4.22 -14.13 5.60
CA CYS A 282 5.51 -14.78 5.39
C CYS A 282 6.59 -13.71 5.14
N PRO A 283 7.60 -13.54 6.02
CA PRO A 283 8.65 -12.52 5.81
C PRO A 283 9.47 -12.72 4.53
N ARG A 284 9.52 -13.95 4.00
CA ARG A 284 10.21 -14.26 2.73
C ARG A 284 9.36 -13.95 1.51
N CYS A 285 8.09 -14.37 1.47
CA CYS A 285 7.20 -14.07 0.34
C CYS A 285 6.67 -12.64 0.34
N GLN A 286 6.64 -12.00 1.51
CA GLN A 286 6.15 -10.64 1.73
C GLN A 286 7.23 -9.84 2.45
N PRO A 287 8.36 -9.55 1.80
CA PRO A 287 9.44 -8.80 2.43
C PRO A 287 8.95 -7.41 2.86
N GLU A 288 9.31 -6.99 4.06
CA GLU A 288 9.17 -5.59 4.45
C GLU A 288 9.96 -4.73 3.48
N ALA A 289 9.37 -3.66 2.94
CA ALA A 289 10.14 -2.72 2.14
C ALA A 289 11.26 -2.18 3.04
N ARG A 290 12.49 -2.48 2.66
CA ARG A 290 13.70 -1.97 3.29
C ARG A 290 14.62 -1.50 2.18
N ILE A 291 15.29 -0.39 2.43
CA ILE A 291 16.41 0.04 1.62
C ILE A 291 17.52 -0.98 1.87
N ARG A 292 17.89 -1.72 0.82
CA ARG A 292 18.98 -2.71 0.86
C ARG A 292 20.30 -2.13 0.39
N GLY A 293 20.28 -0.97 -0.29
CA GLY A 293 21.47 -0.24 -0.69
C GLY A 293 21.19 1.23 -0.97
N VAL A 294 22.24 2.05 -1.01
CA VAL A 294 22.14 3.48 -1.34
C VAL A 294 23.01 3.82 -2.56
N LEU A 295 22.44 4.56 -3.49
CA LEU A 295 23.10 5.05 -4.70
C LEU A 295 23.18 6.58 -4.58
N LEU A 296 24.39 7.11 -4.58
CA LEU A 296 24.63 8.54 -4.39
C LEU A 296 25.11 9.14 -5.71
N ASP A 297 24.44 10.19 -6.17
CA ASP A 297 25.10 11.11 -7.10
C ASP A 297 26.27 11.83 -6.42
N MET A 298 27.25 12.29 -7.21
CA MET A 298 28.47 12.89 -6.72
C MET A 298 28.39 14.42 -6.65
N ASP A 299 28.21 15.05 -7.80
CA ASP A 299 28.32 16.49 -7.99
C ASP A 299 27.07 17.19 -7.45
N GLY A 300 27.22 18.14 -6.53
CA GLY A 300 26.06 18.80 -5.91
C GLY A 300 25.32 17.93 -4.89
N THR A 301 25.43 16.60 -4.92
CA THR A 301 24.86 15.72 -3.88
C THR A 301 25.82 15.38 -2.74
N MET A 302 27.08 15.02 -3.04
CA MET A 302 28.09 14.67 -2.03
C MET A 302 29.18 15.73 -1.90
N ILE A 303 29.61 16.32 -3.02
CA ILE A 303 30.72 17.26 -3.07
C ILE A 303 30.33 18.54 -3.81
N GLU A 304 30.93 19.65 -3.40
CA GLU A 304 30.61 20.97 -3.94
C GLU A 304 31.51 21.33 -5.13
N THR A 305 31.29 20.67 -6.27
CA THR A 305 32.04 20.90 -7.51
C THR A 305 31.46 22.03 -8.35
N GLU A 306 30.15 22.27 -8.31
CA GLU A 306 29.47 23.28 -9.14
C GLU A 306 30.00 24.70 -8.92
N ARG A 307 30.27 25.08 -7.66
CA ARG A 307 30.82 26.41 -7.33
C ARG A 307 32.22 26.61 -7.91
N ILE A 308 33.04 25.55 -7.90
CA ILE A 308 34.39 25.58 -8.47
C ILE A 308 34.30 25.71 -9.99
N LEU A 309 33.41 24.96 -10.64
CA LEU A 309 33.21 25.01 -12.08
C LEU A 309 32.70 26.38 -12.54
N ILE A 310 31.71 26.96 -11.85
CA ILE A 310 31.21 28.31 -12.15
C ILE A 310 32.34 29.34 -12.01
N GLY A 311 33.06 29.34 -10.89
CA GLY A 311 34.15 30.29 -10.66
C GLY A 311 35.27 30.16 -11.70
N SER A 312 35.63 28.92 -12.07
CA SER A 312 36.67 28.65 -13.06
C SER A 312 36.24 29.07 -14.46
N PHE A 313 34.97 28.92 -14.81
CA PHE A 313 34.44 29.38 -16.09
C PHE A 313 34.34 30.92 -16.15
N GLN A 314 33.96 31.58 -15.05
CA GLN A 314 34.01 33.04 -14.94
C GLN A 314 35.43 33.56 -15.11
N GLN A 315 36.39 32.94 -14.41
CA GLN A 315 37.80 33.32 -14.49
C GLN A 315 38.37 33.09 -15.89
N ALA A 316 38.06 31.94 -16.51
CA ALA A 316 38.41 31.67 -17.89
C ALA A 316 37.87 32.79 -18.79
N ALA A 317 36.56 33.00 -18.83
CA ALA A 317 35.94 34.03 -19.67
C ALA A 317 36.54 35.44 -19.46
N ALA A 318 36.89 35.79 -18.22
CA ALA A 318 37.53 37.07 -17.89
C ALA A 318 38.93 37.25 -18.51
N GLU A 319 39.69 36.17 -18.75
CA GLU A 319 40.96 36.22 -19.48
C GLU A 319 40.77 36.69 -20.94
N TRP A 320 39.56 36.55 -21.50
CA TRP A 320 39.16 37.08 -22.81
C TRP A 320 38.36 38.38 -22.72
N GLY A 321 38.29 39.01 -21.55
CA GLY A 321 37.58 40.28 -21.33
C GLY A 321 36.06 40.14 -21.21
N LEU A 322 35.53 38.93 -21.03
CA LEU A 322 34.11 38.69 -20.77
C LEU A 322 33.83 38.65 -19.26
N HIS A 323 32.78 39.34 -18.84
CA HIS A 323 32.28 39.28 -17.47
C HIS A 323 30.94 38.55 -17.44
N LEU A 324 30.98 37.26 -17.09
CA LEU A 324 29.78 36.44 -16.95
C LEU A 324 29.26 36.55 -15.52
N ALA A 325 28.00 36.99 -15.36
CA ALA A 325 27.36 37.04 -14.04
C ALA A 325 27.16 35.63 -13.48
N TYR A 326 27.22 35.51 -12.16
CA TYR A 326 27.05 34.21 -11.48
C TYR A 326 25.67 33.63 -11.76
N GLU A 327 24.65 34.49 -11.76
CA GLU A 327 23.25 34.16 -11.99
C GLU A 327 22.99 33.56 -13.37
N ASP A 328 23.73 34.02 -14.39
CA ASP A 328 23.59 33.50 -15.75
C ASP A 328 24.19 32.09 -15.87
N LEU A 329 25.32 31.85 -15.20
CA LEU A 329 25.95 30.53 -15.18
C LEU A 329 25.14 29.50 -14.39
N LEU A 330 24.32 29.92 -13.42
CA LEU A 330 23.34 29.04 -12.77
C LEU A 330 22.35 28.41 -13.75
N ALA A 331 22.11 29.03 -14.92
CA ALA A 331 21.22 28.45 -15.94
C ALA A 331 21.76 27.13 -16.53
N THR A 332 23.06 26.87 -16.38
CA THR A 332 23.73 25.65 -16.84
C THR A 332 23.66 24.49 -15.85
N ILE A 333 23.32 24.79 -14.59
CA ILE A 333 23.25 23.81 -13.50
C ILE A 333 22.01 22.92 -13.65
N GLY A 334 22.20 21.61 -13.41
CA GLY A 334 21.13 20.63 -13.54
C GLY A 334 20.61 20.42 -14.97
N LYS A 335 21.38 20.79 -15.99
CA LYS A 335 21.10 20.55 -17.41
C LYS A 335 21.94 19.38 -17.95
N THR A 336 21.63 18.92 -19.16
CA THR A 336 22.51 17.97 -19.86
C THR A 336 23.71 18.71 -20.44
N ALA A 337 24.80 18.00 -20.72
CA ALA A 337 26.02 18.59 -21.27
C ALA A 337 25.76 19.34 -22.59
N GLU A 338 24.85 18.86 -23.43
CA GLU A 338 24.47 19.52 -24.68
C GLU A 338 23.79 20.87 -24.44
N VAL A 339 22.83 20.92 -23.52
CA VAL A 339 22.10 22.14 -23.19
C VAL A 339 23.02 23.16 -22.51
N SER A 340 23.86 22.72 -21.58
CA SER A 340 24.85 23.60 -20.94
C SER A 340 25.82 24.18 -21.95
N ARG A 341 26.26 23.38 -22.93
CA ARG A 341 27.13 23.85 -24.02
C ARG A 341 26.46 24.93 -24.86
N GLU A 342 25.19 24.78 -25.22
CA GLU A 342 24.46 25.78 -26.00
C GLU A 342 24.35 27.12 -25.27
N ILE A 343 23.96 27.10 -23.99
CA ILE A 343 23.87 28.29 -23.15
C ILE A 343 25.22 29.00 -23.06
N LEU A 344 26.29 28.24 -22.76
CA LEU A 344 27.63 28.81 -22.63
C LEU A 344 28.17 29.36 -23.96
N ARG A 345 27.86 28.72 -25.10
CA ARG A 345 28.22 29.25 -26.43
C ARG A 345 27.55 30.59 -26.69
N GLU A 346 26.27 30.73 -26.33
CA GLU A 346 25.54 31.99 -26.47
C GLU A 346 26.16 33.09 -25.59
N MET A 347 26.48 32.78 -24.33
CA MET A 347 27.11 33.71 -23.39
C MET A 347 28.51 34.17 -23.83
N LEU A 348 29.29 33.31 -24.48
CA LEU A 348 30.63 33.64 -24.97
C LEU A 348 30.62 34.43 -26.30
N GLY A 349 29.55 34.29 -27.09
CA GLY A 349 29.43 34.93 -28.41
C GLY A 349 30.58 34.56 -29.35
N GLU A 350 31.03 35.53 -30.15
CA GLU A 350 32.15 35.36 -31.09
C GLU A 350 33.53 35.64 -30.47
N VAL A 351 33.59 36.01 -29.18
CA VAL A 351 34.83 36.46 -28.52
C VAL A 351 35.80 35.29 -28.31
N VAL A 352 35.29 34.16 -27.85
CA VAL A 352 36.07 32.92 -27.66
C VAL A 352 35.18 31.71 -27.93
N SER A 353 35.71 30.71 -28.63
CA SER A 353 35.01 29.45 -28.81
C SER A 353 34.79 28.75 -27.47
N PHE A 354 33.62 28.15 -27.27
CA PHE A 354 33.30 27.35 -26.09
C PHE A 354 34.40 26.33 -25.75
N GLU A 355 34.95 25.63 -26.74
CA GLU A 355 35.96 24.59 -26.53
C GLU A 355 37.24 25.15 -25.90
N ARG A 356 37.65 26.37 -26.27
CA ARG A 356 38.83 27.03 -25.70
C ARG A 356 38.57 27.53 -24.28
N CYS A 357 37.40 28.14 -24.05
CA CYS A 357 37.04 28.65 -22.73
C CYS A 357 36.80 27.49 -21.74
N SER A 358 36.07 26.44 -22.15
CA SER A 358 35.84 25.23 -21.36
C SER A 358 37.16 24.56 -20.97
N LYS A 359 38.07 24.38 -21.93
CA LYS A 359 39.39 23.79 -21.63
C LYS A 359 40.17 24.62 -20.59
N ARG A 360 40.14 25.95 -20.71
CA ARG A 360 40.79 26.82 -19.72
C ARG A 360 40.10 26.75 -18.36
N ALA A 361 38.78 26.72 -18.33
CA ALA A 361 38.00 26.56 -17.11
C ALA A 361 38.29 25.21 -16.43
N GLU A 362 38.47 24.12 -17.19
CA GLU A 362 38.88 22.81 -16.68
C GLU A 362 40.28 22.87 -16.04
N GLU A 363 41.26 23.52 -16.70
CA GLU A 363 42.60 23.73 -16.14
C GLU A 363 42.55 24.52 -14.82
N LEU A 364 41.82 25.64 -14.80
CA LEU A 364 41.63 26.46 -13.60
C LEU A 364 40.91 25.71 -12.47
N ALA A 365 39.90 24.89 -12.81
CA ALA A 365 39.20 24.06 -11.84
C ALA A 365 40.14 23.01 -11.23
N MET A 366 40.98 22.37 -12.04
CA MET A 366 41.97 21.41 -11.55
C MET A 366 43.00 22.07 -10.63
N GLU A 367 43.49 23.27 -10.97
CA GLU A 367 44.39 24.07 -10.14
C GLU A 367 43.74 24.44 -8.80
N ALA A 368 42.50 24.94 -8.83
CA ALA A 368 41.74 25.30 -7.64
C ALA A 368 41.53 24.09 -6.72
N ILE A 369 41.12 22.95 -7.29
CA ILE A 369 40.93 21.69 -6.56
C ILE A 369 42.25 21.21 -5.94
N ALA A 370 43.37 21.25 -6.68
CA ALA A 370 44.65 20.82 -6.18
C ALA A 370 45.17 21.67 -5.01
N LEU A 371 44.82 22.97 -4.99
CA LEU A 371 45.25 23.91 -3.96
C LEU A 371 44.33 23.92 -2.74
N GLN A 372 43.01 23.83 -2.94
CA GLN A 372 42.00 24.08 -1.91
C GLN A 372 41.26 22.81 -1.47
N GLY A 373 41.41 21.70 -2.22
CA GLY A 373 40.59 20.50 -2.07
C GLY A 373 39.16 20.71 -2.56
N ILE A 374 38.29 19.74 -2.28
CA ILE A 374 36.86 19.82 -2.58
C ILE A 374 36.06 19.75 -1.29
N ALA A 375 35.20 20.74 -1.07
CA ALA A 375 34.31 20.76 0.08
C ALA A 375 33.26 19.65 -0.02
N ARG A 376 33.03 18.95 1.10
CA ARG A 376 32.00 17.94 1.25
C ARG A 376 30.68 18.59 1.66
N ARG A 377 29.57 18.04 1.20
CA ARG A 377 28.24 18.49 1.59
C ARG A 377 28.01 18.32 3.10
N PRO A 378 27.37 19.30 3.77
CA PRO A 378 27.02 19.17 5.18
C PRO A 378 26.19 17.91 5.46
N GLY A 379 26.60 17.14 6.47
CA GLY A 379 25.95 15.89 6.87
C GLY A 379 26.36 14.64 6.09
N LEU A 380 27.24 14.75 5.08
CA LEU A 380 27.70 13.59 4.32
C LEU A 380 28.40 12.55 5.20
N ASP A 381 29.35 12.98 6.04
CA ASP A 381 30.09 12.05 6.91
C ASP A 381 29.15 11.30 7.86
N GLU A 382 28.22 12.01 8.51
CA GLU A 382 27.22 11.39 9.40
C GLU A 382 26.35 10.38 8.65
N PHE A 383 25.95 10.72 7.43
CA PHE A 383 25.14 9.84 6.59
C PHE A 383 25.90 8.57 6.21
N LEU A 384 27.14 8.68 5.71
CA LEU A 384 27.96 7.53 5.34
C LEU A 384 28.33 6.66 6.55
N ASP A 385 28.58 7.27 7.71
CA ASP A 385 28.83 6.55 8.97
C ASP A 385 27.59 5.75 9.40
N GLU A 386 26.39 6.34 9.25
CA GLU A 386 25.14 5.66 9.54
C GLU A 386 24.88 4.47 8.59
N LEU A 387 25.19 4.60 7.30
CA LEU A 387 25.11 3.47 6.35
C LEU A 387 26.03 2.33 6.76
N ASN A 388 27.28 2.63 7.11
CA ASN A 388 28.24 1.64 7.60
C ASN A 388 27.77 0.97 8.88
N ARG A 389 27.23 1.75 9.83
CA ARG A 389 26.69 1.25 11.10
C ARG A 389 25.54 0.27 10.89
N GLN A 390 24.68 0.52 9.90
CA GLN A 390 23.57 -0.37 9.55
C GLN A 390 23.96 -1.51 8.60
N GLY A 391 25.21 -1.53 8.11
CA GLY A 391 25.67 -2.51 7.12
C GLY A 391 24.98 -2.35 5.76
N ILE A 392 24.57 -1.13 5.39
CA ILE A 392 23.91 -0.85 4.12
C ILE A 392 24.97 -0.59 3.04
N PRO A 393 25.10 -1.46 2.02
CA PRO A 393 26.02 -1.25 0.91
C PRO A 393 25.64 0.01 0.13
N HIS A 394 26.63 0.73 -0.36
CA HIS A 394 26.40 1.97 -1.08
C HIS A 394 27.42 2.21 -2.20
N ALA A 395 26.99 2.91 -3.24
CA ALA A 395 27.77 3.15 -4.44
C ALA A 395 27.62 4.60 -4.92
N VAL A 396 28.64 5.08 -5.63
CA VAL A 396 28.57 6.33 -6.39
C VAL A 396 28.02 6.07 -7.78
N ALA A 397 27.13 6.94 -8.24
CA ALA A 397 26.44 6.88 -9.51
C ALA A 397 26.47 8.26 -10.18
N THR A 398 27.54 8.56 -10.93
CA THR A 398 27.79 9.90 -11.51
C THR A 398 27.82 9.87 -13.04
N SER A 399 27.45 10.99 -13.67
CA SER A 399 27.66 11.21 -15.12
C SER A 399 29.11 11.58 -15.46
N THR A 400 29.93 11.91 -14.46
CA THR A 400 31.33 12.29 -14.61
C THR A 400 32.17 11.08 -15.06
N HIS A 401 33.18 11.32 -15.91
CA HIS A 401 34.06 10.25 -16.40
C HIS A 401 34.94 9.71 -15.27
N ARG A 402 35.28 8.42 -15.34
CA ARG A 402 35.94 7.70 -14.24
C ARG A 402 37.23 8.36 -13.74
N ARG A 403 38.10 8.82 -14.63
CA ARG A 403 39.36 9.46 -14.23
C ARG A 403 39.11 10.71 -13.37
N GLU A 404 38.12 11.52 -13.73
CA GLU A 404 37.77 12.76 -13.03
C GLU A 404 37.03 12.46 -11.73
N ALA A 405 36.06 11.54 -11.74
CA ALA A 405 35.32 11.13 -10.55
C ALA A 405 36.26 10.57 -9.47
N GLU A 406 37.18 9.69 -9.84
CA GLU A 406 38.21 9.13 -8.95
C GLU A 406 39.10 10.23 -8.35
N TYR A 407 39.53 11.18 -9.16
CA TYR A 407 40.31 12.32 -8.70
C TYR A 407 39.53 13.19 -7.71
N MET A 408 38.29 13.58 -8.04
CA MET A 408 37.46 14.43 -7.20
C MET A 408 37.10 13.76 -5.86
N LEU A 409 36.73 12.47 -5.87
CA LEU A 409 36.46 11.72 -4.64
C LEU A 409 37.70 11.61 -3.75
N THR A 410 38.89 11.51 -4.34
CA THR A 410 40.17 11.48 -3.62
C THR A 410 40.48 12.84 -3.00
N GLN A 411 40.31 13.93 -3.76
CA GLN A 411 40.53 15.30 -3.27
C GLN A 411 39.51 15.71 -2.19
N ALA A 412 38.31 15.13 -2.23
CA ALA A 412 37.31 15.28 -1.17
C ALA A 412 37.56 14.37 0.05
N GLY A 413 38.55 13.46 0.00
CA GLY A 413 38.88 12.55 1.10
C GLY A 413 37.82 11.48 1.38
N ILE A 414 36.98 11.13 0.40
CA ILE A 414 35.88 10.16 0.56
C ILE A 414 35.99 8.95 -0.35
N ARG A 415 37.02 8.86 -1.19
CA ARG A 415 37.15 7.74 -2.15
C ARG A 415 37.13 6.37 -1.48
N ASP A 416 37.83 6.21 -0.37
CA ASP A 416 37.94 4.94 0.37
C ASP A 416 36.64 4.54 1.08
N ARG A 417 35.63 5.42 1.09
CA ARG A 417 34.30 5.14 1.65
C ARG A 417 33.45 4.29 0.71
N PHE A 418 33.82 4.17 -0.56
CA PHE A 418 33.01 3.49 -1.57
C PHE A 418 33.75 2.29 -2.17
N SER A 419 33.16 1.11 -2.10
CA SER A 419 33.63 -0.06 -2.84
C SER A 419 33.32 0.01 -4.34
N THR A 420 32.33 0.83 -4.70
CA THR A 420 31.69 0.81 -6.01
C THR A 420 31.47 2.24 -6.51
N VAL A 421 31.99 2.54 -7.70
CA VAL A 421 31.86 3.84 -8.38
C VAL A 421 31.51 3.56 -9.85
N VAL A 422 30.31 3.97 -10.27
CA VAL A 422 29.85 3.89 -11.65
C VAL A 422 29.84 5.27 -12.26
N CYS A 423 30.54 5.39 -13.39
CA CYS A 423 30.83 6.65 -14.06
C CYS A 423 30.12 6.75 -15.42
N GLY A 424 30.07 7.96 -15.98
CA GLY A 424 29.35 8.23 -17.23
C GLY A 424 29.94 7.52 -18.45
N ASP A 425 31.25 7.32 -18.47
CA ASP A 425 31.99 6.60 -19.52
C ASP A 425 31.79 5.07 -19.48
N GLU A 426 31.06 4.57 -18.49
CA GLU A 426 30.73 3.15 -18.34
C GLU A 426 29.30 2.81 -18.80
N VAL A 427 28.53 3.78 -19.28
CA VAL A 427 27.15 3.57 -19.73
C VAL A 427 26.95 4.04 -21.17
N SER A 428 25.98 3.44 -21.85
CA SER A 428 25.62 3.84 -23.21
C SER A 428 24.73 5.09 -23.20
N ASN A 429 23.86 5.22 -22.20
CA ASN A 429 22.96 6.35 -22.04
C ASN A 429 23.13 6.96 -20.64
N GLY A 430 23.65 8.18 -20.59
CA GLY A 430 23.75 8.97 -19.36
C GLY A 430 22.38 9.42 -18.82
N LYS A 431 22.39 10.03 -17.63
CA LYS A 431 21.17 10.61 -17.02
C LYS A 431 20.52 11.59 -18.03
N PRO A 432 19.18 11.54 -18.26
CA PRO A 432 18.14 10.96 -17.43
C PRO A 432 17.79 9.48 -17.71
N ALA A 433 18.58 8.75 -18.51
CA ALA A 433 18.37 7.32 -18.68
C ALA A 433 18.70 6.55 -17.38
N PRO A 434 18.05 5.41 -17.12
CA PRO A 434 18.18 4.70 -15.83
C PRO A 434 19.47 3.88 -15.70
N GLU A 435 20.27 3.78 -16.76
CA GLU A 435 21.36 2.81 -16.91
C GLU A 435 22.43 2.93 -15.80
N ILE A 436 22.83 4.14 -15.45
CA ILE A 436 23.82 4.41 -14.37
C ILE A 436 23.34 3.82 -13.04
N TYR A 437 22.07 4.04 -12.67
CA TYR A 437 21.51 3.55 -11.42
C TYR A 437 21.30 2.04 -11.41
N GLN A 438 20.86 1.48 -12.54
CA GLN A 438 20.70 0.03 -12.70
C GLN A 438 22.06 -0.67 -12.56
N ARG A 439 23.10 -0.13 -13.20
CA ARG A 439 24.46 -0.67 -13.14
C ARG A 439 25.06 -0.54 -11.74
N ALA A 440 24.88 0.61 -11.07
CA ALA A 440 25.36 0.80 -9.70
C ALA A 440 24.70 -0.16 -8.72
N ALA A 441 23.37 -0.36 -8.80
CA ALA A 441 22.67 -1.36 -7.99
C ALA A 441 23.17 -2.78 -8.27
N ALA A 442 23.34 -3.14 -9.54
CA ALA A 442 23.81 -4.46 -9.94
C ALA A 442 25.22 -4.76 -9.41
N GLN A 443 26.13 -3.78 -9.39
CA GLN A 443 27.47 -3.93 -8.80
C GLN A 443 27.45 -4.09 -7.27
N LEU A 444 26.38 -3.66 -6.59
CA LEU A 444 26.12 -3.98 -5.19
C LEU A 444 25.43 -5.34 -4.98
N GLY A 445 25.13 -6.07 -6.06
CA GLY A 445 24.35 -7.31 -6.00
C GLY A 445 22.86 -7.09 -5.71
N LEU A 446 22.33 -5.92 -6.05
CA LEU A 446 20.96 -5.49 -5.78
C LEU A 446 20.22 -5.09 -7.06
N GLU A 447 18.89 -5.04 -6.97
CA GLU A 447 18.06 -4.38 -7.96
C GLU A 447 17.84 -2.91 -7.57
N ALA A 448 17.74 -2.01 -8.55
CA ALA A 448 17.55 -0.59 -8.28
C ALA A 448 16.29 -0.30 -7.43
N ARG A 449 15.22 -1.08 -7.60
CA ARG A 449 13.98 -0.98 -6.78
C ARG A 449 14.18 -1.19 -5.28
N ASP A 450 15.26 -1.87 -4.89
CA ASP A 450 15.60 -2.13 -3.50
C ASP A 450 16.54 -1.06 -2.93
N CYS A 451 16.91 -0.06 -3.74
CA CYS A 451 17.85 0.97 -3.38
C CYS A 451 17.17 2.32 -3.14
N LEU A 452 17.80 3.13 -2.28
CA LEU A 452 17.58 4.56 -2.18
C LEU A 452 18.53 5.24 -3.18
N ALA A 453 18.03 6.18 -3.98
CA ALA A 453 18.89 6.98 -4.86
C ALA A 453 18.79 8.44 -4.42
N ILE A 454 19.93 9.08 -4.11
CA ILE A 454 19.98 10.47 -3.65
C ILE A 454 20.58 11.33 -4.75
N GLU A 455 19.86 12.40 -5.08
CA GLU A 455 20.15 13.31 -6.18
C GLU A 455 19.78 14.74 -5.81
N ASP A 456 20.42 15.71 -6.48
CA ASP A 456 20.11 17.15 -6.38
C ASP A 456 19.57 17.72 -7.71
N SER A 457 19.77 17.00 -8.82
CA SER A 457 19.42 17.46 -10.17
C SER A 457 18.14 16.84 -10.76
N GLU A 458 17.48 17.54 -11.69
CA GLU A 458 16.31 16.99 -12.40
C GLU A 458 16.64 15.80 -13.32
N PRO A 459 17.70 15.82 -14.15
CA PRO A 459 18.07 14.65 -14.95
C PRO A 459 18.34 13.44 -14.07
N GLY A 460 18.99 13.68 -12.93
CA GLY A 460 19.35 12.65 -11.97
C GLY A 460 18.16 12.01 -11.26
N ILE A 461 17.27 12.80 -10.67
CA ILE A 461 16.08 12.26 -10.01
C ILE A 461 15.18 11.48 -10.99
N ARG A 462 15.15 11.90 -12.26
CA ARG A 462 14.43 11.19 -13.32
C ARG A 462 15.07 9.86 -13.67
N ALA A 463 16.41 9.80 -13.76
CA ALA A 463 17.13 8.55 -13.97
C ALA A 463 16.89 7.57 -12.82
N ALA A 464 16.99 8.04 -11.57
CA ALA A 464 16.75 7.25 -10.37
C ALA A 464 15.34 6.64 -10.35
N ALA A 465 14.31 7.46 -10.60
CA ALA A 465 12.93 6.99 -10.65
C ALA A 465 12.67 6.05 -11.83
N ALA A 466 13.24 6.32 -13.01
CA ALA A 466 13.13 5.45 -14.17
C ALA A 466 13.80 4.08 -13.95
N ALA A 467 14.86 4.02 -13.12
CA ALA A 467 15.48 2.77 -12.69
C ALA A 467 14.61 1.99 -11.69
N GLY A 468 13.56 2.61 -11.16
CA GLY A 468 12.66 2.04 -10.16
C GLY A 468 13.13 2.23 -8.72
N ALA A 469 14.22 2.98 -8.49
CA ALA A 469 14.76 3.25 -7.15
C ALA A 469 13.87 4.23 -6.35
N HIS A 470 14.02 4.20 -5.03
CA HIS A 470 13.40 5.19 -4.14
C HIS A 470 14.17 6.50 -4.23
N ALA A 471 13.77 7.35 -5.18
CA ALA A 471 14.46 8.59 -5.53
C ALA A 471 14.20 9.70 -4.49
N VAL A 472 15.26 10.19 -3.84
CA VAL A 472 15.25 11.30 -2.88
C VAL A 472 15.95 12.50 -3.50
N LEU A 473 15.24 13.61 -3.57
CA LEU A 473 15.76 14.87 -4.09
C LEU A 473 16.23 15.76 -2.92
N ILE A 474 17.48 16.23 -2.97
CA ILE A 474 18.05 17.23 -2.06
C ILE A 474 18.46 18.45 -2.89
N PRO A 475 17.60 19.47 -3.02
CA PRO A 475 17.90 20.62 -3.85
C PRO A 475 19.13 21.40 -3.39
N ASP A 476 19.88 21.95 -4.34
CA ASP A 476 21.00 22.86 -4.07
C ASP A 476 20.76 24.29 -4.57
N LEU A 477 21.52 24.71 -5.58
CA LEU A 477 21.55 26.06 -6.13
C LEU A 477 20.28 26.41 -6.91
N VAL A 478 19.59 25.39 -7.44
CA VAL A 478 18.41 25.56 -8.30
C VAL A 478 17.19 24.97 -7.63
N GLN A 479 16.09 25.72 -7.63
CA GLN A 479 14.81 25.23 -7.13
C GLN A 479 14.28 24.11 -8.04
N PRO A 480 13.85 22.97 -7.46
CA PRO A 480 13.46 21.83 -8.26
C PRO A 480 12.13 22.10 -8.95
N SER A 481 12.07 21.78 -10.24
CA SER A 481 10.87 21.95 -11.06
C SER A 481 9.69 21.13 -10.51
N SER A 482 8.46 21.52 -10.88
CA SER A 482 7.26 20.75 -10.52
C SER A 482 7.35 19.29 -11.00
N ARG A 483 8.04 19.05 -12.11
CA ARG A 483 8.29 17.72 -12.65
C ARG A 483 9.28 16.93 -11.78
N ALA A 484 10.40 17.52 -11.38
CA ALA A 484 11.36 16.89 -10.49
C ALA A 484 10.73 16.51 -9.14
N ARG A 485 9.94 17.44 -8.54
CA ARG A 485 9.20 17.18 -7.30
C ARG A 485 8.16 16.07 -7.44
N PHE A 486 7.51 15.98 -8.60
CA PHE A 486 6.49 14.95 -8.87
C PHE A 486 7.11 13.56 -9.04
N VAL A 487 8.32 13.49 -9.61
CA VAL A 487 9.02 12.22 -9.86
C VAL A 487 9.77 11.72 -8.62
N ALA A 488 10.24 12.63 -7.76
CA ALA A 488 10.88 12.27 -6.50
C ALA A 488 9.90 11.51 -5.56
N ALA A 489 10.36 10.39 -4.99
CA ALA A 489 9.61 9.70 -3.94
C ALA A 489 9.53 10.57 -2.66
N ARG A 490 10.56 11.41 -2.45
CA ARG A 490 10.64 12.37 -1.35
C ARG A 490 11.58 13.52 -1.73
N VAL A 491 11.28 14.70 -1.21
CA VAL A 491 12.17 15.87 -1.25
C VAL A 491 12.61 16.14 0.19
N CYS A 492 13.92 16.20 0.41
CA CYS A 492 14.54 16.52 1.70
C CYS A 492 15.37 17.80 1.55
N ALA A 493 15.53 18.54 2.65
CA ALA A 493 16.33 19.76 2.65
C ALA A 493 17.84 19.47 2.76
N THR A 494 18.23 18.38 3.43
CA THR A 494 19.64 18.06 3.71
C THR A 494 19.88 16.54 3.84
N LEU A 495 21.14 16.11 3.74
CA LEU A 495 21.56 14.73 4.06
C LEU A 495 21.30 14.35 5.53
N ALA A 496 21.34 15.33 6.45
CA ALA A 496 21.00 15.10 7.86
C ALA A 496 19.52 14.69 8.03
N GLU A 497 18.61 15.30 7.28
CA GLU A 497 17.19 14.89 7.27
C GLU A 497 17.04 13.46 6.74
N VAL A 498 17.74 13.11 5.66
CA VAL A 498 17.76 11.74 5.12
C VAL A 498 18.27 10.74 6.16
N THR A 499 19.32 11.10 6.90
CA THR A 499 19.91 10.28 7.97
C THR A 499 18.91 10.03 9.10
N ALA A 500 18.20 11.07 9.56
CA ALA A 500 17.17 10.93 10.59
C ALA A 500 16.04 10.00 10.14
N LEU A 501 15.54 10.18 8.91
CA LEU A 501 14.52 9.33 8.32
C LEU A 501 15.00 7.88 8.13
N LEU A 502 16.28 7.67 7.82
CA LEU A 502 16.86 6.33 7.72
C LEU A 502 16.85 5.63 9.09
N ARG A 503 17.27 6.32 10.15
CA ARG A 503 17.28 5.79 11.53
C ARG A 503 15.88 5.40 12.01
N GLU A 504 14.88 6.17 11.63
CA GLU A 504 13.47 5.93 11.97
C GLU A 504 12.81 4.87 11.07
N GLY A 505 13.51 4.39 10.03
CA GLY A 505 12.93 3.55 8.98
C GLY A 505 11.87 4.28 8.15
N ALA A 506 11.79 5.61 8.24
CA ALA A 506 10.76 6.46 7.65
C ALA A 506 11.03 6.83 6.17
N LEU A 507 12.22 6.54 5.62
CA LEU A 507 12.55 6.89 4.23
C LEU A 507 11.59 6.30 3.19
N LEU A 508 11.06 5.11 3.45
CA LEU A 508 10.13 4.40 2.59
C LEU A 508 8.66 4.77 2.82
N TYR A 509 8.41 5.64 3.80
CA TYR A 509 7.08 6.08 4.18
C TYR A 509 7.00 7.57 3.90
N THR A 510 6.19 8.03 2.96
CA THR A 510 5.93 9.47 2.82
C THR A 510 5.30 9.98 4.14
N PRO A 511 5.59 11.21 4.63
CA PRO A 511 5.09 11.71 5.93
C PRO A 511 3.58 11.65 6.08
#